data_AF-A0A2D8C7A4-F1
#
_entry.id   AF-A0A2D8C7A4-F1
#
_cell.length_a   1.000
_cell.length_b   1.000
_cell.length_c   1.000
_cell.angle_alpha   90.00
_cell.angle_beta   90.00
_cell.angle_gamma   90.00
#
_symmetry.space_group_name_H-M   'P 1'
#
loop_
_entity.id
_entity.type
_entity.pdbx_description
1 polymer ?
#
loop_
_entity_poly.entity_id
_entity_poly.type
_entity_poly.pdbx_seq_one_letter_code
_entity_poly.pdbx_strand_id
1 'polypeptide(L)'
;MGEVFKDREALRELFELAEADEHKEDIDYSLKRLFETKENPMTRQRSAIVNAFYNNAANHRASGEDLDPQELIDFINVNDISMLAPYMIGYFHPDSIQELTVSWWTEKMEEEALAVNPEWEGETPGYRLRLGEDRNFIRFRKSSANYFTSNQLLVGDDYAVNNPTVVFGNFEDGILPPDDGGIGGGGSNDTLFPIVNSARCQDLNSNSIVRLTMPKFRLTSSIRAWPHPDRMTVVVVLGTNPGGSAYENRPFFEAEVTRGAAKDQRWITSPSSFLVNNWQNRQVDLAFVVFNRRPWSGKEEYNAVVKIKTDESGNTNTEITQELTIGGWQRSQVHGNATFNRCGTIIDPFRDKGFGSETHQNKSYGIEKLNKFEFLLVPEITI
;
A
#
# COMPACT_ATOMS: atom_id res chain seq x y z
N MET A 1 9.80 -25.00 2.33
CA MET A 1 8.60 -24.17 2.58
C MET A 1 7.49 -24.43 1.58
N GLY A 2 7.67 -24.24 0.27
CA GLY A 2 6.59 -24.40 -0.71
C GLY A 2 5.85 -25.74 -0.72
N GLU A 3 6.48 -26.84 -0.32
CA GLU A 3 5.84 -28.17 -0.25
C GLU A 3 4.76 -28.30 0.82
N VAL A 4 4.73 -27.40 1.79
CA VAL A 4 3.67 -27.35 2.81
C VAL A 4 2.30 -27.23 2.14
N PHE A 5 2.22 -26.46 1.05
CA PHE A 5 0.99 -26.23 0.30
C PHE A 5 0.58 -27.38 -0.64
N LYS A 6 1.32 -28.50 -0.65
CA LYS A 6 0.82 -29.77 -1.21
C LYS A 6 -0.25 -30.39 -0.31
N ASP A 7 -0.24 -30.08 0.98
CA ASP A 7 -1.34 -30.40 1.89
C ASP A 7 -2.53 -29.46 1.60
N ARG A 8 -3.70 -30.03 1.34
CA ARG A 8 -4.90 -29.25 1.01
C ARG A 8 -5.42 -28.42 2.16
N GLU A 9 -5.26 -28.89 3.40
CA GLU A 9 -5.69 -28.13 4.58
C GLU A 9 -4.74 -26.94 4.81
N ALA A 10 -3.43 -27.12 4.57
CA ALA A 10 -2.48 -26.00 4.61
C ALA A 10 -2.73 -24.98 3.48
N LEU A 11 -3.09 -25.44 2.27
CA LEU A 11 -3.48 -24.56 1.18
C LEU A 11 -4.78 -23.80 1.50
N ARG A 12 -5.75 -24.44 2.15
CA ARG A 12 -6.99 -23.76 2.58
C ARG A 12 -6.70 -22.73 3.67
N GLU A 13 -5.90 -23.09 4.67
CA GLU A 13 -5.48 -22.14 5.70
C GLU A 13 -4.77 -20.93 5.10
N LEU A 14 -3.95 -21.10 4.05
CA LEU A 14 -3.34 -19.96 3.35
C LEU A 14 -4.38 -18.93 2.88
N PHE A 15 -5.52 -19.39 2.35
CA PHE A 15 -6.63 -18.52 1.94
C PHE A 15 -7.37 -17.93 3.14
N GLU A 16 -7.52 -18.68 4.24
CA GLU A 16 -8.12 -18.18 5.48
C GLU A 16 -7.28 -17.08 6.15
N LEU A 17 -5.94 -17.14 6.02
CA LEU A 17 -5.06 -16.07 6.51
C LEU A 17 -5.35 -14.72 5.85
N ALA A 18 -5.88 -14.75 4.62
CA ALA A 18 -6.25 -13.54 3.89
C ALA A 18 -7.55 -12.92 4.42
N GLU A 19 -8.52 -13.76 4.79
CA GLU A 19 -9.80 -13.34 5.37
C GLU A 19 -9.65 -12.77 6.79
N ALA A 20 -8.43 -12.81 7.35
CA ALA A 20 -8.15 -12.32 8.69
C ALA A 20 -8.21 -10.80 8.86
N ASP A 21 -8.07 -10.07 7.76
CA ASP A 21 -8.42 -8.67 7.64
C ASP A 21 -9.55 -8.62 6.61
N GLU A 22 -10.81 -8.39 7.03
CA GLU A 22 -12.04 -8.45 6.21
C GLU A 22 -12.03 -7.53 4.95
N HIS A 23 -10.94 -6.81 4.68
CA HIS A 23 -10.77 -5.85 3.61
C HIS A 23 -9.47 -6.04 2.78
N LYS A 24 -8.73 -7.15 2.95
CA LYS A 24 -7.49 -7.41 2.18
C LYS A 24 -7.69 -8.47 1.10
N GLU A 25 -7.36 -8.12 -0.15
CA GLU A 25 -7.29 -9.05 -1.29
C GLU A 25 -5.91 -9.75 -1.38
N ASP A 26 -4.92 -9.26 -0.63
CA ASP A 26 -3.56 -9.77 -0.59
C ASP A 26 -3.30 -10.47 0.77
N ILE A 27 -2.64 -11.63 0.76
CA ILE A 27 -2.21 -12.31 1.99
C ILE A 27 -0.93 -11.67 2.49
N ASP A 28 -0.88 -11.26 3.75
CA ASP A 28 0.33 -10.84 4.46
C ASP A 28 0.36 -11.46 5.86
N TYR A 29 1.32 -12.36 6.10
CA TYR A 29 1.45 -13.01 7.41
C TYR A 29 2.90 -13.32 7.80
N SER A 30 3.22 -13.03 9.05
CA SER A 30 4.49 -13.37 9.69
C SER A 30 4.59 -14.87 9.95
N LEU A 31 5.52 -15.55 9.28
CA LEU A 31 5.73 -16.98 9.54
C LEU A 31 6.32 -17.20 10.92
N LYS A 32 7.16 -16.28 11.41
CA LYS A 32 7.65 -16.30 12.79
C LYS A 32 6.49 -16.39 13.78
N ARG A 33 5.52 -15.47 13.67
CA ARG A 33 4.31 -15.50 14.52
C ARG A 33 3.52 -16.80 14.36
N LEU A 34 3.42 -17.33 13.14
CA LEU A 34 2.74 -18.61 12.88
C LEU A 34 3.43 -19.78 13.61
N PHE A 35 4.76 -19.85 13.55
CA PHE A 35 5.54 -20.94 14.15
C PHE A 35 5.69 -20.79 15.68
N GLU A 36 5.67 -19.57 16.21
CA GLU A 36 5.67 -19.28 17.65
C GLU A 36 4.32 -19.67 18.29
N THR A 37 3.21 -19.23 17.69
CA THR A 37 1.85 -19.49 18.23
C THR A 37 1.36 -20.90 17.91
N LYS A 38 1.74 -21.44 16.74
CA LYS A 38 1.29 -22.74 16.20
C LYS A 38 -0.22 -22.82 15.99
N GLU A 39 -0.88 -21.67 15.94
CA GLU A 39 -2.32 -21.53 15.81
C GLU A 39 -2.66 -20.75 14.53
N ASN A 40 -3.76 -21.14 13.89
CA ASN A 40 -4.39 -20.35 12.85
C ASN A 40 -4.97 -19.10 13.52
N PRO A 41 -4.61 -17.88 13.06
CA PRO A 41 -5.01 -16.63 13.70
C PRO A 41 -6.53 -16.41 13.73
N MET A 42 -7.26 -16.98 12.77
CA MET A 42 -8.69 -16.81 12.62
C MET A 42 -9.50 -17.79 13.43
N THR A 43 -9.15 -19.07 13.34
CA THR A 43 -9.91 -20.13 14.01
C THR A 43 -9.42 -20.36 15.44
N ARG A 44 -8.22 -19.88 15.79
CA ARG A 44 -7.48 -20.20 17.03
C ARG A 44 -7.30 -21.70 17.26
N GLN A 45 -7.37 -22.47 16.17
CA GLN A 45 -7.09 -23.91 16.17
C GLN A 45 -5.65 -24.14 15.72
N ARG A 46 -5.16 -25.36 15.91
CA ARG A 46 -3.79 -25.73 15.51
C ARG A 46 -3.60 -25.54 14.00
N SER A 47 -2.57 -24.78 13.62
CA SER A 47 -2.28 -24.46 12.21
C SER A 47 -1.97 -25.72 11.40
N ALA A 48 -2.70 -25.91 10.30
CA ALA A 48 -2.46 -26.92 9.27
C ALA A 48 -1.16 -26.65 8.51
N ILE A 49 -0.79 -25.39 8.24
CA ILE A 49 0.51 -25.01 7.66
C ILE A 49 1.66 -25.49 8.55
N VAL A 50 1.59 -25.21 9.86
CA VAL A 50 2.62 -25.66 10.83
C VAL A 50 2.65 -27.19 10.93
N ASN A 51 1.49 -27.85 10.92
CA ASN A 51 1.41 -29.30 10.96
C ASN A 51 2.02 -29.95 9.72
N ALA A 52 1.66 -29.46 8.53
CA ALA A 52 2.20 -29.93 7.27
C ALA A 52 3.71 -29.70 7.19
N PHE A 53 4.22 -28.58 7.74
CA PHE A 53 5.67 -28.34 7.86
C PHE A 53 6.38 -29.44 8.66
N TYR A 54 5.91 -29.74 9.88
CA TYR A 54 6.54 -30.78 10.71
C TYR A 54 6.40 -32.19 10.10
N ASN A 55 5.27 -32.48 9.48
CA ASN A 55 5.06 -33.75 8.77
C ASN A 55 6.02 -33.90 7.59
N ASN A 56 6.23 -32.83 6.82
CA ASN A 56 7.19 -32.82 5.71
C ASN A 56 8.61 -33.07 6.23
N ALA A 57 9.01 -32.38 7.28
CA ALA A 57 10.33 -32.57 7.85
C ALA A 57 10.57 -34.00 8.38
N ALA A 58 9.55 -34.61 9.00
CA ALA A 58 9.62 -36.01 9.43
C ALA A 58 9.80 -36.97 8.23
N ASN A 59 9.10 -36.68 7.11
CA ASN A 59 9.23 -37.45 5.87
C ASN A 59 10.62 -37.34 5.24
N HIS A 60 11.23 -36.15 5.23
CA HIS A 60 12.60 -35.95 4.74
C HIS A 60 13.62 -36.73 5.56
N ARG A 61 13.52 -36.67 6.90
CA ARG A 61 14.38 -37.46 7.81
C ARG A 61 14.27 -38.96 7.54
N ALA A 62 13.04 -39.47 7.35
CA ALA A 62 12.81 -40.88 7.02
C ALA A 62 13.34 -41.28 5.63
N SER A 63 13.55 -40.32 4.73
CA SER A 63 14.08 -40.53 3.38
C SER A 63 15.61 -40.52 3.29
N GLY A 64 16.31 -40.21 4.38
CA GLY A 64 17.77 -40.12 4.43
C GLY A 64 18.32 -38.75 4.04
N GLU A 65 17.48 -37.71 3.98
CA GLU A 65 17.91 -36.32 3.81
C GLU A 65 18.14 -35.69 5.19
N ASP A 66 19.34 -35.14 5.42
CA ASP A 66 19.65 -34.32 6.60
C ASP A 66 19.01 -32.94 6.43
N LEU A 67 17.70 -32.89 6.69
CA LEU A 67 16.98 -31.64 6.85
C LEU A 67 16.62 -31.50 8.33
N ASP A 68 17.24 -30.54 9.02
CA ASP A 68 16.81 -30.19 10.37
C ASP A 68 15.71 -29.11 10.31
N PRO A 69 14.42 -29.45 10.53
CA PRO A 69 13.36 -28.46 10.63
C PRO A 69 13.63 -27.36 11.65
N GLN A 70 14.41 -27.63 12.71
CA GLN A 70 14.73 -26.57 13.68
C GLN A 70 15.63 -25.50 13.07
N GLU A 71 16.59 -25.86 12.22
CA GLU A 71 17.45 -24.91 11.50
C GLU A 71 16.64 -23.98 10.59
N LEU A 72 15.61 -24.52 9.93
CA LEU A 72 14.73 -23.71 9.07
C LEU A 72 13.78 -22.81 9.88
N ILE A 73 13.30 -23.26 11.04
CA ILE A 73 12.52 -22.43 11.97
C ILE A 73 13.42 -21.31 12.53
N ASP A 74 14.65 -21.64 12.94
CA ASP A 74 15.61 -20.68 13.44
C ASP A 74 15.96 -19.66 12.36
N PHE A 75 16.13 -20.09 11.10
CA PHE A 75 16.29 -19.19 9.97
C PHE A 75 15.08 -18.25 9.79
N ILE A 76 13.85 -18.76 9.87
CA ILE A 76 12.62 -17.94 9.78
C ILE A 76 12.60 -16.89 10.91
N ASN A 77 12.93 -17.29 12.13
CA ASN A 77 12.88 -16.43 13.31
C ASN A 77 14.00 -15.39 13.33
N VAL A 78 15.21 -15.76 12.89
CA VAL A 78 16.38 -14.87 12.85
C VAL A 78 16.24 -13.82 11.74
N ASN A 79 15.59 -14.16 10.63
CA ASN A 79 15.45 -13.27 9.48
C ASN A 79 14.06 -12.64 9.36
N ASP A 80 13.19 -12.85 10.37
CA ASP A 80 11.80 -12.38 10.41
C ASP A 80 11.06 -12.65 9.08
N ILE A 81 11.13 -13.90 8.60
CA ILE A 81 10.52 -14.26 7.31
C ILE A 81 9.00 -14.19 7.41
N SER A 82 8.42 -13.41 6.52
CA SER A 82 7.00 -13.24 6.29
C SER A 82 6.64 -13.79 4.91
N MET A 83 5.33 -13.90 4.68
CA MET A 83 4.75 -14.41 3.46
C MET A 83 3.78 -13.39 2.89
N LEU A 84 4.03 -12.97 1.66
CA LEU A 84 3.09 -12.19 0.85
C LEU A 84 2.51 -13.06 -0.25
N ALA A 85 1.21 -12.95 -0.52
CA ALA A 85 0.60 -13.58 -1.69
C ALA A 85 -0.35 -12.59 -2.39
N PRO A 86 0.21 -11.64 -3.16
CA PRO A 86 -0.62 -10.68 -3.88
C PRO A 86 -1.40 -11.35 -5.00
N TYR A 87 -2.60 -10.83 -5.30
CA TYR A 87 -3.54 -11.42 -6.27
C TYR A 87 -3.96 -12.86 -5.94
N MET A 88 -3.88 -13.30 -4.67
CA MET A 88 -4.36 -14.64 -4.33
C MET A 88 -5.89 -14.65 -4.19
N ILE A 89 -6.43 -13.74 -3.38
CA ILE A 89 -7.87 -13.68 -3.08
C ILE A 89 -8.61 -12.95 -4.19
N GLY A 90 -9.79 -13.45 -4.55
CA GLY A 90 -10.59 -12.91 -5.65
C GLY A 90 -10.13 -13.33 -7.04
N TYR A 91 -8.90 -13.83 -7.20
CA TYR A 91 -8.35 -14.32 -8.47
C TYR A 91 -8.33 -15.85 -8.56
N PHE A 92 -8.09 -16.55 -7.45
CA PHE A 92 -7.98 -18.01 -7.44
C PHE A 92 -8.94 -18.62 -6.42
N HIS A 93 -9.41 -19.84 -6.71
CA HIS A 93 -10.18 -20.64 -5.76
C HIS A 93 -9.28 -21.77 -5.22
N PRO A 94 -9.19 -22.00 -3.90
CA PRO A 94 -8.22 -22.93 -3.31
C PRO A 94 -8.32 -24.34 -3.89
N ASP A 95 -9.54 -24.86 -4.08
CA ASP A 95 -9.76 -26.20 -4.64
C ASP A 95 -9.40 -26.34 -6.14
N SER A 96 -9.20 -25.23 -6.84
CA SER A 96 -8.88 -25.21 -8.28
C SER A 96 -7.38 -25.13 -8.59
N ILE A 97 -6.54 -24.87 -7.57
CA ILE A 97 -5.11 -24.69 -7.74
C ILE A 97 -4.42 -26.04 -7.98
N GLN A 98 -3.83 -26.18 -9.16
CA GLN A 98 -3.03 -27.36 -9.56
C GLN A 98 -1.53 -27.07 -9.58
N GLU A 99 -1.13 -25.81 -9.72
CA GLU A 99 0.26 -25.38 -9.64
C GLU A 99 0.33 -24.15 -8.75
N LEU A 100 1.33 -24.07 -7.88
CA LEU A 100 1.62 -22.91 -7.02
C LEU A 100 3.02 -22.40 -7.34
N THR A 101 3.16 -21.10 -7.54
CA THR A 101 4.48 -20.47 -7.68
C THR A 101 4.98 -20.01 -6.33
N VAL A 102 6.21 -20.38 -6.01
CA VAL A 102 6.90 -19.92 -4.80
C VAL A 102 8.09 -19.07 -5.23
N SER A 103 8.10 -17.82 -4.77
CA SER A 103 9.10 -16.83 -5.06
C SER A 103 9.75 -16.31 -3.78
N TRP A 104 10.90 -15.65 -3.92
CA TRP A 104 11.59 -15.04 -2.80
C TRP A 104 12.02 -13.62 -3.15
N TRP A 105 11.87 -12.75 -2.16
CA TRP A 105 12.26 -11.35 -2.21
C TRP A 105 13.27 -11.08 -1.11
N THR A 106 14.24 -10.23 -1.39
CA THR A 106 15.14 -9.68 -0.37
C THR A 106 15.34 -8.19 -0.62
N GLU A 107 15.52 -7.44 0.45
CA GLU A 107 15.80 -6.01 0.37
C GLU A 107 17.02 -5.71 -0.52
N LYS A 108 18.09 -6.50 -0.37
CA LYS A 108 19.30 -6.37 -1.20
C LYS A 108 19.01 -6.49 -2.70
N MET A 109 18.13 -7.42 -3.10
CA MET A 109 17.74 -7.56 -4.51
C MET A 109 17.07 -6.28 -5.02
N GLU A 110 16.20 -5.69 -4.21
CA GLU A 110 15.53 -4.45 -4.56
C GLU A 110 16.51 -3.27 -4.64
N GLU A 111 17.39 -3.11 -3.67
CA GLU A 111 18.39 -2.05 -3.67
C GLU A 111 19.31 -2.13 -4.90
N GLU A 112 19.81 -3.32 -5.23
CA GLU A 112 20.67 -3.56 -6.38
C GLU A 112 19.93 -3.28 -7.70
N ALA A 113 18.67 -3.71 -7.82
CA ALA A 113 17.88 -3.51 -9.02
C ALA A 113 17.53 -2.04 -9.25
N LEU A 114 17.11 -1.33 -8.19
CA LEU A 114 16.74 0.09 -8.29
C LEU A 114 17.94 1.02 -8.48
N ALA A 115 19.13 0.61 -8.03
CA ALA A 115 20.37 1.34 -8.34
C ALA A 115 20.70 1.32 -9.84
N VAL A 116 20.28 0.27 -10.56
CA VAL A 116 20.48 0.13 -12.02
C VAL A 116 19.31 0.70 -12.80
N ASN A 117 18.07 0.42 -12.38
CA ASN A 117 16.86 0.88 -13.01
C ASN A 117 15.88 1.44 -11.95
N PRO A 118 15.77 2.77 -11.82
CA PRO A 118 14.80 3.40 -10.91
C PRO A 118 13.35 3.03 -11.22
N GLU A 119 13.02 2.61 -12.44
CA GLU A 119 11.66 2.21 -12.83
C GLU A 119 11.47 0.68 -12.81
N TRP A 120 12.29 -0.05 -12.05
CA TRP A 120 12.17 -1.51 -11.93
C TRP A 120 10.84 -1.90 -11.27
N GLU A 121 10.12 -2.83 -11.91
CA GLU A 121 8.78 -3.24 -11.49
C GLU A 121 8.78 -4.28 -10.36
N GLY A 122 9.93 -4.88 -10.08
CA GLY A 122 10.13 -5.71 -8.88
C GLY A 122 10.26 -7.20 -9.12
N GLU A 123 10.58 -7.68 -10.34
CA GLU A 123 10.49 -9.10 -10.64
C GLU A 123 11.38 -9.97 -9.74
N THR A 124 10.77 -10.91 -9.03
CA THR A 124 11.45 -11.82 -8.11
C THR A 124 11.66 -13.19 -8.75
N PRO A 125 12.78 -13.87 -8.47
CA PRO A 125 12.96 -15.23 -8.92
C PRO A 125 11.97 -16.20 -8.22
N GLY A 126 11.49 -17.20 -8.95
CA GLY A 126 10.50 -18.15 -8.45
C GLY A 126 10.56 -19.52 -9.11
N TYR A 127 9.87 -20.47 -8.48
CA TYR A 127 9.70 -21.85 -8.94
C TYR A 127 8.24 -22.26 -8.91
N ARG A 128 7.80 -22.96 -9.95
CA ARG A 128 6.47 -23.60 -9.99
C ARG A 128 6.50 -24.97 -9.32
N LEU A 129 5.50 -25.21 -8.49
CA LEU A 129 5.26 -26.44 -7.76
C LEU A 129 3.93 -27.03 -8.20
N ARG A 130 3.93 -28.29 -8.68
CA ARG A 130 2.69 -29.01 -8.99
C ARG A 130 2.04 -29.55 -7.71
N LEU A 131 0.77 -29.20 -7.51
CA LEU A 131 -0.09 -29.66 -6.44
C LEU A 131 -0.97 -30.80 -6.96
N GLY A 132 -0.46 -32.04 -6.98
CA GLY A 132 -1.28 -33.17 -7.45
C GLY A 132 -0.54 -34.47 -7.79
N GLU A 133 0.78 -34.46 -7.96
CA GLU A 133 1.55 -35.69 -8.16
C GLU A 133 1.92 -36.31 -6.81
N ASP A 134 1.06 -37.21 -6.33
CA ASP A 134 1.14 -37.97 -5.08
C ASP A 134 1.26 -37.12 -3.80
N ARG A 135 0.45 -37.43 -2.79
CA ARG A 135 0.62 -36.96 -1.39
C ARG A 135 1.94 -37.44 -0.74
N ASN A 136 2.90 -37.89 -1.54
CA ASN A 136 4.23 -38.30 -1.15
C ASN A 136 5.17 -37.10 -1.23
N PHE A 137 5.34 -36.47 -0.08
CA PHE A 137 6.32 -35.43 0.22
C PHE A 137 7.81 -35.85 0.04
N ILE A 138 8.09 -37.03 -0.54
CA ILE A 138 9.39 -37.74 -0.43
C ILE A 138 10.19 -37.74 -1.75
N ARG A 139 9.69 -37.16 -2.84
CA ARG A 139 10.28 -37.40 -4.18
C ARG A 139 11.29 -36.36 -4.67
N PHE A 140 11.85 -35.50 -3.82
CA PHE A 140 12.79 -34.48 -4.25
C PHE A 140 14.08 -35.02 -4.91
N ARG A 141 14.47 -36.28 -4.63
CA ARG A 141 15.70 -36.87 -5.21
C ARG A 141 15.64 -38.33 -5.66
N LYS A 142 14.53 -39.05 -5.45
CA LYS A 142 14.47 -40.50 -5.73
C LYS A 142 14.33 -40.89 -7.20
N SER A 143 14.04 -39.96 -8.10
CA SER A 143 13.96 -40.23 -9.54
C SER A 143 14.55 -39.07 -10.32
N SER A 144 15.25 -39.36 -11.41
CA SER A 144 15.79 -38.46 -12.43
C SER A 144 14.76 -37.56 -13.15
N ALA A 145 13.58 -37.37 -12.57
CA ALA A 145 12.53 -36.49 -13.03
C ALA A 145 12.55 -35.23 -12.15
N ASN A 146 12.88 -34.08 -12.75
CA ASN A 146 12.81 -32.78 -12.10
C ASN A 146 11.34 -32.44 -11.80
N TYR A 147 10.93 -32.47 -10.53
CA TYR A 147 9.57 -32.10 -10.08
C TYR A 147 9.33 -30.58 -10.07
N PHE A 148 10.40 -29.80 -10.25
CA PHE A 148 10.29 -28.45 -10.77
C PHE A 148 10.36 -28.54 -12.28
N THR A 149 9.47 -27.83 -13.00
CA THR A 149 9.89 -27.34 -14.32
C THR A 149 11.17 -26.54 -14.09
N SER A 150 12.31 -27.07 -14.55
CA SER A 150 13.68 -26.71 -14.14
C SER A 150 14.15 -25.31 -14.56
N ASN A 151 13.22 -24.40 -14.81
CA ASN A 151 13.54 -23.04 -15.23
C ASN A 151 13.04 -22.14 -14.11
N GLN A 152 13.98 -21.65 -13.31
CA GLN A 152 13.79 -20.45 -12.50
C GLN A 152 13.12 -19.40 -13.39
N LEU A 153 11.98 -18.90 -12.94
CA LEU A 153 11.22 -17.90 -13.67
C LEU A 153 11.27 -16.57 -12.91
N LEU A 154 11.12 -15.48 -13.64
CA LEU A 154 10.91 -14.16 -13.05
C LEU A 154 9.41 -13.97 -12.83
N VAL A 155 9.06 -13.62 -11.61
CA VAL A 155 7.70 -13.44 -11.10
C VAL A 155 7.50 -11.95 -10.86
N GLY A 156 6.47 -11.39 -11.46
CA GLY A 156 6.01 -10.02 -11.19
C GLY A 156 4.49 -9.96 -11.29
N ASP A 157 3.94 -8.74 -11.29
CA ASP A 157 2.49 -8.52 -11.34
C ASP A 157 1.80 -9.24 -12.51
N ASP A 158 2.33 -9.13 -13.72
CA ASP A 158 1.76 -9.75 -14.92
C ASP A 158 1.70 -11.28 -14.84
N TYR A 159 2.67 -11.88 -14.15
CA TYR A 159 2.71 -13.31 -13.94
C TYR A 159 1.73 -13.73 -12.83
N ALA A 160 1.77 -13.06 -11.68
CA ALA A 160 1.03 -13.45 -10.48
C ALA A 160 -0.49 -13.32 -10.63
N VAL A 161 -0.97 -12.40 -11.47
CA VAL A 161 -2.41 -12.27 -11.77
C VAL A 161 -3.00 -13.53 -12.40
N ASN A 162 -2.19 -14.30 -13.13
CA ASN A 162 -2.65 -15.48 -13.86
C ASN A 162 -2.16 -16.80 -13.21
N ASN A 163 -1.24 -16.71 -12.26
CA ASN A 163 -0.64 -17.87 -11.62
C ASN A 163 -0.60 -17.64 -10.10
N PRO A 164 -1.22 -18.50 -9.28
CA PRO A 164 -1.24 -18.31 -7.84
C PRO A 164 0.19 -18.35 -7.31
N THR A 165 0.57 -17.29 -6.61
CA THR A 165 1.96 -16.99 -6.28
C THR A 165 2.09 -16.59 -4.83
N VAL A 166 3.06 -17.20 -4.14
CA VAL A 166 3.45 -16.87 -2.77
C VAL A 166 4.90 -16.40 -2.79
N VAL A 167 5.18 -15.28 -2.14
CA VAL A 167 6.50 -14.67 -2.03
C VAL A 167 6.94 -14.70 -0.58
N PHE A 168 8.12 -15.24 -0.33
CA PHE A 168 8.76 -15.23 0.98
C PHE A 168 9.81 -14.14 1.04
N GLY A 169 9.91 -13.44 2.16
CA GLY A 169 10.86 -12.35 2.36
C GLY A 169 10.71 -11.77 3.75
N ASN A 170 11.54 -10.79 4.10
CA ASN A 170 11.30 -10.00 5.32
C ASN A 170 10.40 -8.82 4.95
N PHE A 171 9.12 -8.96 5.22
CA PHE A 171 8.15 -7.89 5.06
C PHE A 171 7.85 -7.43 6.48
N GLU A 172 8.33 -6.23 6.86
CA GLU A 172 8.08 -5.68 8.19
C GLU A 172 6.59 -5.80 8.49
N ASP A 173 6.27 -6.42 9.63
CA ASP A 173 4.93 -6.77 10.06
C ASP A 173 3.95 -5.66 9.66
N GLY A 174 3.02 -5.97 8.76
CA GLY A 174 1.91 -5.13 8.34
C GLY A 174 0.89 -4.84 9.46
N ILE A 175 1.35 -4.75 10.70
CA ILE A 175 0.62 -4.29 11.86
C ILE A 175 1.40 -3.11 12.42
N LEU A 176 1.25 -1.95 11.77
CA LEU A 176 1.24 -0.73 12.57
C LEU A 176 0.13 -0.94 13.62
N PRO A 177 0.40 -0.76 14.92
CA PRO A 177 -0.66 -0.70 15.90
C PRO A 177 -1.71 0.29 15.39
N PRO A 178 -3.02 0.00 15.49
CA PRO A 178 -4.06 0.92 15.03
C PRO A 178 -4.16 2.23 15.83
N ASP A 179 -3.15 2.56 16.63
CA ASP A 179 -3.09 3.76 17.44
C ASP A 179 -1.69 4.36 17.36
N ASP A 180 -1.54 5.38 16.53
CA ASP A 180 -1.06 6.66 17.02
C ASP A 180 -1.32 7.76 15.98
N GLY A 181 -2.50 8.37 16.09
CA GLY A 181 -2.63 9.80 15.83
C GLY A 181 -2.82 10.23 14.38
N GLY A 182 -3.46 9.40 13.54
CA GLY A 182 -4.29 9.99 12.49
C GLY A 182 -5.19 11.02 13.16
N ILE A 183 -5.23 12.25 12.66
CA ILE A 183 -6.25 13.20 13.09
C ILE A 183 -7.56 12.56 12.65
N GLY A 184 -8.15 11.75 13.54
CA GLY A 184 -9.53 11.34 13.45
C GLY A 184 -10.27 12.66 13.36
N GLY A 185 -10.72 12.98 12.14
CA GLY A 185 -11.59 14.11 11.91
C GLY A 185 -12.75 13.89 12.85
N GLY A 186 -12.73 14.62 13.97
CA GLY A 186 -13.76 14.53 14.97
C GLY A 186 -15.07 14.66 14.21
N GLY A 187 -15.97 13.70 14.41
CA GLY A 187 -17.36 13.87 14.04
C GLY A 187 -17.83 15.09 14.81
N SER A 188 -17.65 16.28 14.23
CA SER A 188 -18.40 17.44 14.61
C SER A 188 -19.83 17.02 14.34
N ASN A 189 -20.64 16.96 15.40
CA ASN A 189 -22.08 16.98 15.26
C ASN A 189 -22.40 18.00 14.17
N ASP A 190 -22.92 17.51 13.04
CA ASP A 190 -23.40 18.34 11.94
C ASP A 190 -24.52 19.22 12.49
N THR A 191 -24.15 20.35 13.08
CA THR A 191 -24.99 21.52 13.03
C THR A 191 -25.13 21.83 11.54
N LEU A 192 -26.29 21.46 11.01
CA LEU A 192 -26.78 21.74 9.65
C LEU A 192 -26.65 23.23 9.34
N PHE A 193 -25.43 23.68 9.05
CA PHE A 193 -25.23 24.91 8.32
C PHE A 193 -25.54 24.61 6.85
N PRO A 194 -26.24 25.51 6.14
CA PRO A 194 -26.54 25.29 4.72
C PRO A 194 -25.22 25.24 3.94
N ILE A 195 -24.79 24.04 3.55
CA ILE A 195 -23.57 23.83 2.76
C ILE A 195 -23.79 24.42 1.36
N VAL A 196 -22.99 25.40 0.99
CA VAL A 196 -23.03 26.02 -0.35
C VAL A 196 -22.07 25.28 -1.27
N ASN A 197 -22.57 24.24 -1.91
CA ASN A 197 -21.81 23.39 -2.84
C ASN A 197 -21.50 24.03 -4.21
N SER A 198 -21.56 25.36 -4.33
CA SER A 198 -21.29 26.11 -5.59
C SER A 198 -20.98 27.59 -5.34
N ALA A 199 -20.34 27.91 -4.21
CA ALA A 199 -20.03 29.30 -3.88
C ALA A 199 -19.05 29.88 -4.92
N ARG A 200 -19.21 31.15 -5.29
CA ARG A 200 -18.18 31.88 -6.02
C ARG A 200 -17.16 32.37 -5.01
N CYS A 201 -15.90 32.55 -5.43
CA CYS A 201 -14.88 33.06 -4.51
C CYS A 201 -15.25 34.44 -3.90
N GLN A 202 -16.08 35.22 -4.61
CA GLN A 202 -16.60 36.51 -4.16
C GLN A 202 -17.62 36.39 -3.02
N ASP A 203 -18.23 35.22 -2.84
CA ASP A 203 -19.25 34.98 -1.82
C ASP A 203 -18.62 34.66 -0.45
N LEU A 204 -17.29 34.48 -0.42
CA LEU A 204 -16.56 34.16 0.80
C LEU A 204 -16.17 35.45 1.53
N ASN A 205 -16.50 35.49 2.82
CA ASN A 205 -16.07 36.54 3.72
C ASN A 205 -14.94 36.04 4.65
N SER A 206 -14.48 36.88 5.57
CA SER A 206 -13.41 36.56 6.53
C SER A 206 -13.82 35.54 7.61
N ASN A 207 -15.11 35.23 7.72
CA ASN A 207 -15.66 34.27 8.68
C ASN A 207 -16.11 32.97 8.00
N SER A 208 -16.09 32.89 6.67
CA SER A 208 -16.48 31.69 5.94
C SER A 208 -15.49 30.55 6.21
N ILE A 209 -16.03 29.36 6.49
CA ILE A 209 -15.28 28.13 6.74
C ILE A 209 -15.37 27.25 5.50
N VAL A 210 -14.21 26.80 5.01
CA VAL A 210 -14.13 25.88 3.89
C VAL A 210 -13.62 24.55 4.40
N ARG A 211 -14.42 23.51 4.27
CA ARG A 211 -14.02 22.14 4.53
C ARG A 211 -13.73 21.49 3.19
N LEU A 212 -12.59 20.83 3.07
CA LEU A 212 -12.24 20.09 1.87
C LEU A 212 -12.25 18.61 2.21
N THR A 213 -12.89 17.83 1.35
CA THR A 213 -12.98 16.39 1.49
C THR A 213 -12.37 15.73 0.26
N MET A 214 -11.73 14.58 0.49
CA MET A 214 -11.25 13.69 -0.55
C MET A 214 -12.08 12.40 -0.48
N PRO A 215 -13.34 12.40 -0.96
CA PRO A 215 -14.25 11.29 -0.73
C PRO A 215 -13.87 10.02 -1.48
N LYS A 216 -13.14 10.17 -2.59
CA LYS A 216 -12.71 9.07 -3.45
C LYS A 216 -11.32 9.33 -3.99
N PHE A 217 -10.53 8.27 -4.10
CA PHE A 217 -9.26 8.27 -4.81
C PHE A 217 -9.03 6.93 -5.51
N ARG A 218 -8.07 6.88 -6.42
CA ARG A 218 -7.58 5.65 -7.04
C ARG A 218 -6.11 5.78 -7.41
N LEU A 219 -5.46 4.63 -7.60
CA LEU A 219 -4.18 4.55 -8.27
C LEU A 219 -4.40 4.16 -9.73
N THR A 220 -3.62 4.72 -10.64
CA THR A 220 -3.66 4.36 -12.07
C THR A 220 -2.77 3.15 -12.39
N SER A 221 -1.84 2.85 -11.49
CA SER A 221 -0.98 1.67 -11.48
C SER A 221 -0.30 1.56 -10.11
N SER A 222 0.30 0.41 -9.82
CA SER A 222 1.05 0.22 -8.58
C SER A 222 2.18 1.24 -8.43
N ILE A 223 2.30 1.73 -7.20
CA ILE A 223 3.26 2.75 -6.77
C ILE A 223 4.49 2.14 -6.11
N ARG A 224 4.42 0.85 -5.74
CA ARG A 224 5.54 0.08 -5.21
C ARG A 224 5.89 -1.10 -6.13
N ALA A 225 7.17 -1.41 -6.24
CA ALA A 225 7.63 -2.60 -6.92
C ALA A 225 7.08 -3.88 -6.26
N TRP A 226 6.84 -4.91 -7.05
CA TRP A 226 6.47 -6.24 -6.57
C TRP A 226 7.48 -6.74 -5.51
N PRO A 227 7.05 -7.48 -4.47
CA PRO A 227 5.68 -7.95 -4.19
C PRO A 227 4.88 -7.05 -3.21
N HIS A 228 5.41 -5.88 -2.88
CA HIS A 228 4.92 -5.08 -1.75
C HIS A 228 3.52 -4.49 -1.99
N PRO A 229 2.70 -4.29 -0.95
CA PRO A 229 1.42 -3.59 -1.09
C PRO A 229 1.62 -2.11 -1.46
N ASP A 230 0.61 -1.52 -2.11
CA ASP A 230 0.63 -0.10 -2.47
C ASP A 230 0.17 0.75 -1.29
N ARG A 231 1.10 1.12 -0.41
CA ARG A 231 0.84 2.05 0.71
C ARG A 231 1.10 3.48 0.29
N MET A 232 0.03 4.26 0.21
CA MET A 232 0.08 5.67 -0.10
C MET A 232 0.00 6.50 1.18
N THR A 233 0.89 7.47 1.30
CA THR A 233 0.89 8.49 2.33
C THR A 233 0.69 9.86 1.69
N VAL A 234 -0.27 10.61 2.19
CA VAL A 234 -0.54 12.00 1.81
C VAL A 234 -0.20 12.90 2.99
N VAL A 235 0.64 13.90 2.74
CA VAL A 235 0.90 15.00 3.67
C VAL A 235 0.24 16.25 3.11
N VAL A 236 -0.44 16.96 4.01
CA VAL A 236 -1.11 18.21 3.70
C VAL A 236 -0.44 19.32 4.50
N VAL A 237 0.16 20.28 3.80
CA VAL A 237 0.79 21.44 4.45
C VAL A 237 -0.12 22.65 4.24
N LEU A 238 -0.60 23.22 5.36
CA LEU A 238 -1.35 24.47 5.34
C LEU A 238 -0.35 25.62 5.36
N GLY A 239 -0.45 26.53 4.39
CA GLY A 239 0.54 27.59 4.24
C GLY A 239 0.48 28.67 5.30
N THR A 240 1.53 29.47 5.34
CA THR A 240 1.74 30.60 6.25
C THR A 240 1.56 31.93 5.50
N ASN A 241 1.73 33.04 6.22
CA ASN A 241 1.76 34.38 5.60
C ASN A 241 2.89 34.47 4.55
N PRO A 242 2.76 35.35 3.53
CA PRO A 242 3.79 35.52 2.50
C PRO A 242 5.18 35.79 3.09
N GLY A 243 6.20 35.05 2.63
CA GLY A 243 7.58 35.11 3.14
C GLY A 243 7.89 34.16 4.30
N GLY A 244 6.94 33.32 4.72
CA GLY A 244 7.13 32.29 5.74
C GLY A 244 7.47 30.90 5.19
N SER A 245 7.84 29.99 6.11
CA SER A 245 7.89 28.55 5.87
C SER A 245 6.82 27.84 6.69
N ALA A 246 6.23 26.80 6.11
CA ALA A 246 5.39 25.85 6.82
C ALA A 246 6.06 24.48 6.79
N TYR A 247 5.98 23.74 7.88
CA TYR A 247 6.51 22.39 8.00
C TYR A 247 5.43 21.47 8.53
N GLU A 248 5.31 20.30 7.91
CA GLU A 248 4.48 19.22 8.41
C GLU A 248 5.34 17.96 8.54
N ASN A 249 5.23 17.33 9.70
CA ASN A 249 5.97 16.12 10.04
C ASN A 249 5.02 15.02 10.51
N ARG A 250 3.74 15.10 10.14
CA ARG A 250 2.74 14.04 10.31
C ARG A 250 2.00 13.73 9.01
N PRO A 251 1.77 12.44 8.67
CA PRO A 251 0.91 12.10 7.55
C PRO A 251 -0.49 12.63 7.86
N PHE A 252 -1.13 13.19 6.84
CA PHE A 252 -2.53 13.59 6.94
C PHE A 252 -3.43 12.38 6.72
N PHE A 253 -3.09 11.58 5.71
CA PHE A 253 -3.86 10.41 5.32
C PHE A 253 -2.92 9.31 4.87
N GLU A 254 -3.20 8.08 5.32
CA GLU A 254 -2.55 6.88 4.82
C GLU A 254 -3.61 5.90 4.37
N ALA A 255 -3.39 5.28 3.22
CA ALA A 255 -4.22 4.20 2.74
C ALA A 255 -3.39 3.15 2.04
N GLU A 256 -3.71 1.90 2.35
CA GLU A 256 -3.26 0.75 1.59
C GLU A 256 -4.24 0.52 0.43
N VAL A 257 -3.68 0.35 -0.76
CA VAL A 257 -4.38 -0.05 -1.97
C VAL A 257 -3.85 -1.43 -2.34
N THR A 258 -4.75 -2.40 -2.49
CA THR A 258 -4.37 -3.73 -2.99
C THR A 258 -3.84 -3.59 -4.42
N ARG A 259 -2.87 -4.42 -4.81
CA ARG A 259 -2.31 -4.36 -6.17
C ARG A 259 -3.37 -4.61 -7.25
N GLY A 260 -4.34 -5.50 -6.95
CA GLY A 260 -5.54 -5.73 -7.78
C GLY A 260 -6.35 -4.45 -8.03
N ALA A 261 -6.74 -3.74 -6.97
CA ALA A 261 -7.45 -2.46 -7.10
C ALA A 261 -6.65 -1.39 -7.87
N ALA A 262 -5.33 -1.31 -7.69
CA ALA A 262 -4.48 -0.38 -8.45
C ALA A 262 -4.44 -0.73 -9.95
N LYS A 263 -4.35 -2.02 -10.27
CA LYS A 263 -4.40 -2.52 -11.66
C LYS A 263 -5.75 -2.24 -12.33
N ASP A 264 -6.84 -2.47 -11.61
CA ASP A 264 -8.21 -2.25 -12.09
C ASP A 264 -8.59 -0.75 -12.11
N GLN A 265 -7.72 0.14 -11.62
CA GLN A 265 -7.98 1.58 -11.44
C GLN A 265 -9.26 1.84 -10.66
N ARG A 266 -9.49 1.01 -9.63
CA ARG A 266 -10.71 1.00 -8.84
C ARG A 266 -10.77 2.23 -7.94
N TRP A 267 -11.91 2.93 -7.96
CA TRP A 267 -12.18 4.01 -7.01
C TRP A 267 -12.38 3.47 -5.60
N ILE A 268 -11.55 3.95 -4.68
CA ILE A 268 -11.58 3.62 -3.26
C ILE A 268 -12.22 4.80 -2.52
N THR A 269 -13.15 4.49 -1.62
CA THR A 269 -13.76 5.52 -0.77
C THR A 269 -12.78 5.90 0.33
N SER A 270 -12.58 7.20 0.53
CA SER A 270 -11.77 7.74 1.62
C SER A 270 -12.62 8.68 2.46
N PRO A 271 -12.69 8.49 3.79
CA PRO A 271 -13.36 9.43 4.68
C PRO A 271 -12.51 10.68 4.94
N SER A 272 -11.40 10.87 4.21
CA SER A 272 -10.46 11.96 4.43
C SER A 272 -11.11 13.32 4.27
N SER A 273 -11.14 14.06 5.37
CA SER A 273 -11.59 15.43 5.40
C SER A 273 -10.61 16.27 6.18
N PHE A 274 -10.26 17.42 5.62
CA PHE A 274 -9.48 18.43 6.32
C PHE A 274 -10.29 19.72 6.37
N LEU A 275 -10.38 20.26 7.58
CA LEU A 275 -11.05 21.52 7.83
C LEU A 275 -10.04 22.64 7.60
N VAL A 276 -10.26 23.47 6.57
CA VAL A 276 -9.47 24.69 6.35
C VAL A 276 -10.17 25.81 7.10
N ASN A 277 -9.79 26.00 8.38
CA ASN A 277 -10.37 27.07 9.17
C ASN A 277 -9.77 28.42 8.74
N ASN A 278 -10.63 29.39 8.44
CA ASN A 278 -10.33 30.80 8.17
C ASN A 278 -9.20 31.05 7.16
N TRP A 279 -9.44 30.67 5.89
CA TRP A 279 -8.55 31.00 4.78
C TRP A 279 -8.58 32.51 4.53
N GLN A 280 -7.62 33.25 5.10
CA GLN A 280 -7.52 34.69 4.86
C GLN A 280 -7.05 34.96 3.42
N ASN A 281 -7.49 36.06 2.81
CA ASN A 281 -7.17 36.44 1.41
C ASN A 281 -5.66 36.52 1.07
N ARG A 282 -4.76 36.44 2.06
CA ARG A 282 -3.31 36.56 1.90
C ARG A 282 -2.53 35.28 2.24
N GLN A 283 -3.18 34.21 2.66
CA GLN A 283 -2.50 32.95 2.97
C GLN A 283 -2.31 32.11 1.71
N VAL A 284 -1.11 31.57 1.54
CA VAL A 284 -0.80 30.67 0.42
C VAL A 284 -1.37 29.29 0.71
N ASP A 285 -2.35 28.95 -0.11
CA ASP A 285 -2.46 27.73 -0.90
C ASP A 285 -1.89 26.44 -0.29
N LEU A 286 -2.81 25.66 0.25
CA LEU A 286 -2.71 24.25 0.63
C LEU A 286 -1.78 23.47 -0.32
N ALA A 287 -0.78 22.78 0.24
CA ALA A 287 0.11 21.93 -0.53
C ALA A 287 -0.14 20.45 -0.21
N PHE A 288 -0.26 19.63 -1.25
CA PHE A 288 -0.36 18.19 -1.15
C PHE A 288 0.96 17.57 -1.56
N VAL A 289 1.43 16.60 -0.78
CA VAL A 289 2.55 15.73 -1.15
C VAL A 289 2.08 14.30 -1.02
N VAL A 290 2.24 13.53 -2.11
CA VAL A 290 1.86 12.11 -2.15
C VAL A 290 3.13 11.28 -2.37
N PHE A 291 3.36 10.32 -1.49
CA PHE A 291 4.52 9.43 -1.55
C PHE A 291 4.16 8.05 -1.02
N ASN A 292 4.98 7.05 -1.34
CA ASN A 292 4.95 5.77 -0.65
C ASN A 292 6.13 5.67 0.34
N ARG A 293 5.88 4.98 1.45
CA ARG A 293 6.91 4.67 2.45
C ARG A 293 7.50 3.31 2.16
N ARG A 294 8.83 3.18 2.25
CA ARG A 294 9.50 1.88 2.25
C ARG A 294 9.74 1.47 3.71
N PRO A 295 9.35 0.26 4.13
CA PRO A 295 9.60 -0.20 5.49
C PRO A 295 11.11 -0.19 5.77
N TRP A 296 11.53 0.28 6.95
CA TRP A 296 12.92 0.20 7.40
C TRP A 296 12.99 0.26 8.93
N SER A 297 13.83 -0.62 9.48
CA SER A 297 14.16 -0.69 10.90
C SER A 297 15.00 0.51 11.36
N GLY A 298 14.32 1.61 11.69
CA GLY A 298 14.96 2.75 12.35
C GLY A 298 14.40 4.10 11.92
N LYS A 299 13.59 4.67 12.82
CA LYS A 299 13.09 6.05 12.91
C LYS A 299 12.60 6.70 11.60
N GLU A 300 11.31 6.98 11.61
CA GLU A 300 10.64 7.88 10.68
C GLU A 300 11.27 9.28 10.72
N GLU A 301 12.05 9.63 9.70
CA GLU A 301 12.45 11.01 9.43
C GLU A 301 11.80 11.44 8.11
N TYR A 302 10.54 11.86 8.19
CA TYR A 302 9.89 12.60 7.11
C TYR A 302 9.71 14.04 7.56
N ASN A 303 10.20 14.95 6.73
CA ASN A 303 9.96 16.37 6.90
C ASN A 303 9.51 16.95 5.56
N ALA A 304 8.23 17.33 5.49
CA ALA A 304 7.69 18.04 4.36
C ALA A 304 7.74 19.55 4.65
N VAL A 305 8.66 20.25 3.99
CA VAL A 305 8.82 21.70 4.11
C VAL A 305 8.28 22.37 2.84
N VAL A 306 7.33 23.27 3.02
CA VAL A 306 6.80 24.13 1.96
C VAL A 306 7.26 25.56 2.25
N LYS A 307 8.15 26.06 1.38
CA LYS A 307 8.63 27.45 1.44
C LYS A 307 7.82 28.32 0.49
N ILE A 308 7.32 29.44 1.02
CA ILE A 308 6.55 30.41 0.25
C ILE A 308 7.41 31.65 0.05
N LYS A 309 7.82 31.91 -1.19
CA LYS A 309 8.51 33.16 -1.55
C LYS A 309 7.51 34.19 -2.06
N THR A 310 7.78 35.45 -1.78
CA THR A 310 7.04 36.60 -2.31
C THR A 310 8.02 37.39 -3.17
N ASP A 311 7.58 37.86 -4.33
CA ASP A 311 8.41 38.74 -5.14
C ASP A 311 8.49 40.16 -4.55
N GLU A 312 9.39 40.97 -5.10
CA GLU A 312 9.63 42.35 -4.65
C GLU A 312 8.40 43.26 -4.82
N SER A 313 7.40 42.84 -5.62
CA SER A 313 6.14 43.57 -5.82
C SER A 313 5.04 43.16 -4.82
N GLY A 314 5.35 42.26 -3.89
CA GLY A 314 4.38 41.70 -2.95
C GLY A 314 3.42 40.69 -3.58
N ASN A 315 3.67 40.27 -4.82
CA ASN A 315 2.95 39.16 -5.42
C ASN A 315 3.58 37.85 -4.96
N THR A 316 2.74 36.92 -4.54
CA THR A 316 3.19 35.57 -4.23
C THR A 316 3.53 34.85 -5.54
N ASN A 317 4.77 34.97 -5.99
CA ASN A 317 5.31 34.00 -6.93
C ASN A 317 5.62 32.76 -6.11
N THR A 318 4.74 31.78 -6.18
CA THR A 318 4.88 30.49 -5.50
C THR A 318 6.05 29.73 -6.12
N GLU A 319 7.28 30.15 -5.81
CA GLU A 319 8.44 29.31 -5.98
C GLU A 319 8.41 28.34 -4.82
N ILE A 320 7.58 27.30 -4.98
CA ILE A 320 7.45 26.23 -4.00
C ILE A 320 8.77 25.47 -4.04
N THR A 321 9.75 25.94 -3.27
CA THR A 321 10.92 25.10 -2.97
C THR A 321 10.42 24.08 -1.95
N GLN A 322 9.87 22.98 -2.45
CA GLN A 322 9.54 21.82 -1.63
C GLN A 322 10.86 21.15 -1.31
N GLU A 323 11.47 21.55 -0.21
CA GLU A 323 12.57 20.79 0.37
C GLU A 323 11.95 19.63 1.13
N LEU A 324 11.67 18.59 0.35
CA LEU A 324 11.18 17.35 0.86
C LEU A 324 12.40 16.54 1.28
N THR A 325 12.74 16.58 2.56
CA THR A 325 13.69 15.60 3.12
C THR A 325 12.87 14.41 3.57
N ILE A 326 12.43 13.60 2.62
CA ILE A 326 12.11 12.20 2.91
C ILE A 326 13.36 11.44 2.57
N GLY A 327 13.91 10.71 3.55
CA GLY A 327 15.30 10.27 3.52
C GLY A 327 15.72 9.50 2.26
N GLY A 328 16.15 10.19 1.21
CA GLY A 328 16.57 9.57 -0.05
C GLY A 328 15.53 8.69 -0.74
N TRP A 329 15.79 8.40 -2.01
CA TRP A 329 14.97 7.50 -2.83
C TRP A 329 14.93 6.05 -2.26
N GLN A 330 15.94 5.70 -1.44
CA GLN A 330 16.02 4.42 -0.74
C GLN A 330 14.95 4.24 0.34
N ARG A 331 14.35 5.31 0.89
CA ARG A 331 13.38 5.21 2.01
C ARG A 331 11.94 5.61 1.63
N SER A 332 11.77 6.28 0.49
CA SER A 332 10.47 6.74 0.00
C SER A 332 10.54 7.15 -1.47
N GLN A 333 9.42 7.03 -2.18
CA GLN A 333 9.29 7.58 -3.52
C GLN A 333 8.15 8.60 -3.56
N VAL A 334 8.48 9.81 -4.00
CA VAL A 334 7.52 10.88 -4.19
C VAL A 334 6.81 10.65 -5.51
N HIS A 335 5.48 10.58 -5.48
CA HIS A 335 4.68 10.40 -6.69
C HIS A 335 4.22 11.73 -7.26
N GLY A 336 3.96 12.72 -6.42
CA GLY A 336 3.61 14.04 -6.90
C GLY A 336 3.37 15.04 -5.79
N ASN A 337 3.26 16.30 -6.20
CA ASN A 337 2.84 17.40 -5.36
C ASN A 337 1.87 18.32 -6.11
N ALA A 338 0.99 18.98 -5.37
CA ALA A 338 0.14 20.05 -5.90
C ALA A 338 0.04 21.18 -4.88
N THR A 339 -0.25 22.38 -5.39
CA THR A 339 -0.71 23.49 -4.55
C THR A 339 -2.07 23.95 -5.02
N PHE A 340 -2.88 24.31 -4.05
CA PHE A 340 -4.31 24.55 -4.23
C PHE A 340 -4.64 25.94 -3.71
N ASN A 341 -4.97 26.86 -4.61
CA ASN A 341 -5.31 28.22 -4.22
C ASN A 341 -6.77 28.39 -3.83
N ARG A 342 -7.07 29.38 -2.96
CA ARG A 342 -8.42 29.52 -2.38
C ARG A 342 -9.52 29.53 -3.42
N CYS A 343 -9.40 30.41 -4.40
CA CYS A 343 -10.45 30.59 -5.40
C CYS A 343 -10.49 29.45 -6.43
N GLY A 344 -9.34 28.90 -6.82
CA GLY A 344 -9.25 27.74 -7.69
C GLY A 344 -9.86 26.52 -7.01
N THR A 345 -9.49 26.23 -5.77
CA THR A 345 -10.02 25.07 -5.02
C THR A 345 -11.54 25.11 -4.80
N ILE A 346 -12.19 26.26 -4.98
CA ILE A 346 -13.64 26.40 -4.84
C ILE A 346 -14.37 26.32 -6.19
N ILE A 347 -13.74 26.80 -7.27
CA ILE A 347 -14.35 26.89 -8.61
C ILE A 347 -13.94 25.71 -9.51
N ASP A 348 -12.69 25.28 -9.37
CA ASP A 348 -12.00 24.30 -10.19
C ASP A 348 -12.42 22.83 -9.97
N PRO A 349 -12.92 22.41 -8.79
CA PRO A 349 -13.39 21.04 -8.59
C PRO A 349 -14.49 20.56 -9.52
N PHE A 350 -15.22 21.46 -10.18
CA PHE A 350 -16.27 21.13 -11.14
C PHE A 350 -15.78 21.09 -12.59
N ARG A 351 -14.50 21.41 -12.84
CA ARG A 351 -13.94 21.46 -14.19
C ARG A 351 -13.19 20.17 -14.50
N ASP A 352 -13.48 19.61 -15.67
CA ASP A 352 -12.63 18.58 -16.24
C ASP A 352 -11.29 19.20 -16.67
N LYS A 353 -10.20 18.74 -16.04
CA LYS A 353 -8.83 19.18 -16.32
C LYS A 353 -8.16 18.37 -17.44
N GLY A 354 -8.94 17.59 -18.19
CA GLY A 354 -8.47 16.64 -19.19
C GLY A 354 -8.25 15.22 -18.64
N PHE A 355 -8.68 14.97 -17.40
CA PHE A 355 -8.60 13.66 -16.73
C PHE A 355 -9.97 13.00 -16.54
N GLY A 356 -11.03 13.67 -16.98
CA GLY A 356 -12.41 13.24 -16.83
C GLY A 356 -13.07 13.78 -15.57
N SER A 357 -14.23 13.22 -15.27
CA SER A 357 -15.04 13.59 -14.12
C SER A 357 -15.66 12.36 -13.47
N GLU A 358 -15.85 12.39 -12.16
CA GLU A 358 -16.47 11.32 -11.38
C GLU A 358 -17.66 11.89 -10.60
N THR A 359 -18.73 11.10 -10.49
CA THR A 359 -19.94 11.53 -9.75
C THR A 359 -19.81 11.23 -8.26
N HIS A 360 -20.08 12.24 -7.43
CA HIS A 360 -20.21 12.14 -5.98
C HIS A 360 -21.44 12.94 -5.53
N GLN A 361 -22.32 12.35 -4.72
CA GLN A 361 -23.56 12.99 -4.23
C GLN A 361 -24.39 13.70 -5.32
N ASN A 362 -24.62 13.02 -6.46
CA ASN A 362 -25.37 13.55 -7.62
C ASN A 362 -24.74 14.78 -8.29
N LYS A 363 -23.46 15.06 -8.05
CA LYS A 363 -22.69 16.11 -8.71
C LYS A 363 -21.47 15.53 -9.38
N SER A 364 -21.12 16.07 -10.54
CA SER A 364 -19.91 15.71 -11.26
C SER A 364 -18.75 16.60 -10.80
N TYR A 365 -17.65 15.97 -10.39
CA TYR A 365 -16.42 16.64 -10.01
C TYR A 365 -15.32 16.26 -10.99
N GLY A 366 -14.50 17.23 -11.37
CA GLY A 366 -13.28 17.00 -12.15
C GLY A 366 -12.30 16.14 -11.36
N ILE A 367 -11.60 15.27 -12.08
CA ILE A 367 -10.57 14.42 -11.49
C ILE A 367 -9.27 15.22 -11.35
N GLU A 368 -8.72 15.26 -10.13
CA GLU A 368 -7.36 15.74 -9.87
C GLU A 368 -6.38 14.60 -10.12
N LYS A 369 -5.23 14.91 -10.73
CA LYS A 369 -4.21 13.91 -11.04
C LYS A 369 -2.83 14.35 -10.57
N LEU A 370 -2.20 13.53 -9.74
CA LEU A 370 -0.83 13.62 -9.28
C LEU A 370 -0.09 12.35 -9.69
N ASN A 371 0.43 12.34 -10.92
CA ASN A 371 1.13 11.20 -11.50
C ASN A 371 0.24 9.94 -11.49
N LYS A 372 0.56 8.94 -10.66
CA LYS A 372 -0.20 7.69 -10.51
C LYS A 372 -1.42 7.81 -9.59
N PHE A 373 -1.59 8.94 -8.91
CA PHE A 373 -2.67 9.17 -7.96
C PHE A 373 -3.75 10.06 -8.56
N GLU A 374 -4.99 9.58 -8.61
CA GLU A 374 -6.15 10.34 -9.05
C GLU A 374 -7.18 10.43 -7.93
N PHE A 375 -7.77 11.61 -7.72
CA PHE A 375 -8.68 11.85 -6.60
C PHE A 375 -9.73 12.89 -6.92
N LEU A 376 -10.80 12.87 -6.12
CA LEU A 376 -11.79 13.93 -6.10
C LEU A 376 -11.50 14.85 -4.94
N LEU A 377 -11.50 16.15 -5.21
CA LEU A 377 -11.43 17.18 -4.19
C LEU A 377 -12.79 17.87 -4.13
N VAL A 378 -13.47 17.81 -2.98
CA VAL A 378 -14.83 18.34 -2.83
C VAL A 378 -14.84 19.44 -1.77
N PRO A 379 -15.19 20.69 -2.14
CA PRO A 379 -15.36 21.78 -1.18
C PRO A 379 -16.77 21.78 -0.57
N GLU A 380 -16.82 21.71 0.75
CA GLU A 380 -18.00 21.94 1.59
C GLU A 380 -17.86 23.31 2.27
N ILE A 381 -18.70 24.27 1.88
CA ILE A 381 -18.55 25.68 2.29
C ILE A 381 -19.67 26.07 3.25
N THR A 382 -19.28 26.59 4.40
CA THR A 382 -20.17 27.27 5.35
C THR A 382 -19.87 28.76 5.32
N ILE A 383 -20.85 29.59 4.93
CA ILE A 383 -20.68 31.04 4.71
C ILE A 383 -20.82 31.85 6.00
#